data_AF-A0A0C9NHF6-F1
#
_entry.id   AF-A0A0C9NHF6-F1
#
_cell.length_a   1.000
_cell.length_b   1.000
_cell.length_c   1.000
_cell.angle_alpha   90.00
_cell.angle_beta   90.00
_cell.angle_gamma   90.00
#
_symmetry.space_group_name_H-M   'P 1'
#
loop_
_entity.id
_entity.type
_entity.pdbx_description
1 polymer ?
#
loop_
_entity_poly.entity_id
_entity_poly.type
_entity_poly.pdbx_seq_one_letter_code
_entity_poly.pdbx_strand_id
1 'polypeptide(L)'
;MGGPIPCLGYDSRSQAIAALRAQGQSTREIARRVGIEPKTVSALEASQNRRDTSRTQGSNLPSWNTVAIDADTLRALRPHAARRGISVVALARNLLIVLADDNLVDALLDDDATRNGGAA
;
A
#
# COMPACT_ATOMS: atom_id res chain seq x y z
N MET A 1 4.08 -14.12 -27.37
CA MET A 1 3.60 -12.88 -26.72
C MET A 1 4.30 -11.70 -27.38
N GLY A 2 3.61 -10.89 -28.20
CA GLY A 2 4.20 -9.72 -28.86
C GLY A 2 4.36 -8.56 -27.89
N GLY A 3 5.47 -7.84 -27.97
CA GLY A 3 5.76 -6.66 -27.16
C GLY A 3 4.74 -5.52 -27.38
N PRO A 4 4.73 -4.51 -26.49
CA PRO A 4 3.78 -3.40 -26.58
C PRO A 4 3.99 -2.62 -27.89
N ILE A 5 2.88 -2.38 -28.60
CA ILE A 5 2.89 -1.59 -29.83
C ILE A 5 2.93 -0.11 -29.43
N PRO A 6 3.96 0.65 -29.87
CA PRO A 6 4.08 2.07 -29.57
C PRO A 6 2.91 2.85 -30.19
N CYS A 7 2.42 3.87 -29.49
CA CYS A 7 1.28 4.67 -29.94
C CYS A 7 1.47 6.13 -29.53
N LEU A 8 1.36 7.05 -30.50
CA LEU A 8 1.47 8.50 -30.29
C LEU A 8 2.76 8.94 -29.56
N GLY A 9 3.88 8.23 -29.78
CA GLY A 9 5.15 8.52 -29.11
C GLY A 9 5.29 7.95 -27.69
N TYR A 10 4.32 7.15 -27.24
CA TYR A 10 4.39 6.42 -25.97
C TYR A 10 4.72 4.93 -26.19
N ASP A 11 5.39 4.32 -25.22
CA ASP A 11 5.83 2.91 -25.28
C ASP A 11 4.65 1.94 -25.38
N SER A 12 3.45 2.36 -24.94
CA SER A 12 2.23 1.58 -25.08
C SER A 12 0.98 2.43 -25.23
N ARG A 13 -0.05 1.85 -25.87
CA ARG A 13 -1.40 2.44 -25.95
C ARG A 13 -1.97 2.81 -24.57
N SER A 14 -1.67 2.03 -23.53
CA SER A 14 -2.11 2.32 -22.17
C SER A 14 -1.45 3.55 -21.56
N GLN A 15 -0.16 3.78 -21.82
CA GLN A 15 0.52 4.99 -21.39
C GLN A 15 -0.03 6.22 -22.10
N ALA A 16 -0.29 6.13 -23.41
CA ALA A 16 -0.91 7.21 -24.16
C ALA A 16 -2.30 7.57 -23.59
N ILE A 17 -3.11 6.57 -23.25
CA ILE A 17 -4.43 6.79 -22.61
C ILE A 17 -4.28 7.47 -21.24
N ALA A 18 -3.36 6.99 -20.39
CA ALA A 18 -3.13 7.58 -19.07
C ALA A 18 -2.67 9.05 -19.15
N ALA A 19 -1.75 9.36 -20.07
CA ALA A 19 -1.28 10.73 -20.29
C ALA A 19 -2.40 11.66 -20.78
N LEU A 20 -3.23 11.20 -21.73
CA LEU A 20 -4.36 11.99 -22.23
C LEU A 20 -5.47 12.16 -21.17
N ARG A 21 -5.63 11.17 -20.28
CA ARG A 21 -6.57 11.24 -19.16
C ARG A 21 -6.11 12.22 -18.08
N ALA A 22 -4.81 12.26 -17.79
CA ALA A 22 -4.21 13.25 -16.89
C ALA A 22 -4.36 14.69 -17.41
N GLN A 23 -4.46 14.87 -18.73
CA GLN A 23 -4.78 16.14 -19.38
C GLN A 23 -6.28 16.49 -19.34
N GLY A 24 -7.12 15.71 -18.64
CA GLY A 24 -8.55 15.97 -18.47
C GLY A 24 -9.43 15.61 -19.68
N GLN A 25 -8.91 14.85 -20.66
CA GLN A 25 -9.68 14.52 -21.85
C GLN A 25 -10.75 13.46 -21.59
N SER A 26 -11.87 13.59 -22.30
CA SER A 26 -12.95 12.60 -22.25
C SER A 26 -12.55 11.31 -22.96
N THR A 27 -13.14 10.18 -22.55
CA THR A 27 -12.88 8.86 -23.14
C THR A 27 -13.11 8.85 -24.66
N ARG A 28 -14.09 9.62 -25.14
CA ARG A 28 -14.40 9.74 -26.58
C ARG A 28 -13.34 10.54 -27.35
N GLU A 29 -12.68 11.51 -26.71
CA GLU A 29 -11.56 12.25 -27.30
C GLU A 29 -10.29 11.41 -27.32
N ILE A 30 -10.02 10.69 -26.23
CA ILE A 30 -8.91 9.74 -26.14
C ILE A 30 -9.04 8.66 -27.23
N ALA A 31 -10.22 8.08 -27.38
CA ALA A 31 -10.54 7.11 -28.42
C ALA A 31 -10.22 7.64 -29.83
N ARG A 32 -10.65 8.87 -30.13
CA ARG A 32 -10.39 9.54 -31.41
C ARG A 32 -8.90 9.80 -31.64
N ARG A 33 -8.16 10.22 -30.62
CA ARG A 33 -6.73 10.51 -30.73
C ARG A 33 -5.87 9.25 -30.87
N VAL A 34 -6.20 8.21 -30.09
CA VAL A 34 -5.47 6.94 -30.07
C VAL A 34 -5.87 6.02 -31.24
N GLY A 35 -7.02 6.29 -31.88
CA GLY A 35 -7.53 5.49 -33.00
C GLY A 35 -8.12 4.16 -32.56
N ILE A 36 -8.73 4.10 -31.38
CA ILE A 36 -9.34 2.89 -30.81
C ILE A 36 -10.80 3.15 -30.43
N GLU A 37 -11.57 2.08 -30.28
CA GLU A 37 -12.96 2.20 -29.84
C GLU A 37 -13.02 2.71 -28.38
N PRO A 38 -14.00 3.55 -28.01
CA PRO A 38 -14.17 4.02 -26.63
C PRO A 38 -14.23 2.88 -25.60
N LYS A 39 -14.84 1.74 -25.97
CA LYS A 39 -14.89 0.53 -25.15
C LYS A 39 -13.49 -0.02 -24.86
N THR A 40 -12.58 0.04 -25.83
CA THR A 40 -11.19 -0.37 -25.69
C THR A 40 -10.43 0.54 -24.73
N VAL A 41 -10.71 1.85 -24.75
CA VAL A 41 -10.12 2.80 -23.78
C VAL A 41 -10.47 2.39 -22.35
N SER A 42 -11.77 2.22 -22.06
CA SER A 42 -12.23 1.82 -20.72
C SER A 42 -11.71 0.43 -20.30
N ALA A 43 -11.63 -0.52 -21.24
CA ALA A 43 -11.07 -1.84 -20.95
C ALA A 43 -9.56 -1.78 -20.62
N LEU A 44 -8.81 -0.92 -21.33
CA LEU A 44 -7.39 -0.70 -21.08
C LEU A 44 -7.15 0.02 -19.75
N GLU A 45 -7.95 1.05 -19.43
CA GLU A 45 -7.92 1.70 -18.11
C GLU A 45 -8.19 0.70 -16.98
N ALA A 46 -9.23 -0.12 -17.11
CA ALA A 46 -9.55 -1.14 -16.12
C ALA A 46 -8.43 -2.21 -16.01
N SER A 47 -7.82 -2.60 -17.13
CA SER A 47 -6.69 -3.53 -17.14
C SER A 47 -5.43 -2.95 -16.48
N GLN A 48 -5.16 -1.65 -16.69
CA GLN A 48 -4.07 -0.94 -16.02
C GLN A 48 -4.33 -0.82 -14.53
N ASN A 49 -5.52 -0.40 -14.11
CA ASN A 49 -5.88 -0.30 -12.69
C ASN A 49 -5.75 -1.65 -11.96
N ARG A 50 -6.16 -2.75 -12.61
CA ARG A 50 -5.95 -4.11 -12.06
C ARG A 50 -4.47 -4.50 -11.98
N ARG A 51 -3.68 -4.16 -12.99
CA ARG A 51 -2.23 -4.39 -12.98
C ARG A 51 -1.53 -3.54 -11.94
N ASP A 52 -2.00 -2.32 -11.71
CA ASP A 52 -1.47 -1.41 -10.71
C ASP A 52 -1.81 -1.93 -9.32
N THR A 53 -3.06 -2.34 -9.07
CA THR A 53 -3.48 -3.01 -7.82
C THR A 53 -2.71 -4.31 -7.58
N SER A 54 -2.46 -5.11 -8.63
CA SER A 54 -1.66 -6.33 -8.52
C SER A 54 -0.17 -6.05 -8.31
N ARG A 55 0.36 -4.92 -8.83
CA ARG A 55 1.71 -4.43 -8.55
C ARG A 55 1.80 -3.74 -7.20
N THR A 56 0.70 -3.28 -6.63
CA THR A 56 0.64 -2.70 -5.30
C THR A 56 0.89 -3.76 -4.20
N GLN A 57 0.78 -5.06 -4.53
CA GLN A 57 1.34 -6.14 -3.69
C GLN A 57 2.88 -6.22 -3.72
N GLY A 58 3.55 -5.44 -4.57
CA GLY A 58 5.01 -5.41 -4.69
C GLY A 58 5.54 -4.00 -4.96
N SER A 59 6.05 -3.36 -3.90
CA SER A 59 6.91 -2.15 -3.88
C SER A 59 6.23 -0.76 -3.88
N ASN A 60 6.54 0.00 -2.81
CA ASN A 60 6.43 1.46 -2.61
C ASN A 60 5.15 2.11 -2.06
N LEU A 61 4.23 1.37 -1.45
CA LEU A 61 3.46 1.95 -0.33
C LEU A 61 4.28 1.80 0.96
N PRO A 62 4.17 2.70 1.96
CA PRO A 62 4.61 2.36 3.30
C PRO A 62 3.97 1.01 3.65
N SER A 63 4.79 -0.02 3.85
CA SER A 63 4.31 -1.38 4.08
C SER A 63 3.58 -1.39 5.42
N TRP A 64 2.26 -1.21 5.38
CA TRP A 64 1.44 -1.35 6.57
C TRP A 64 1.35 -2.84 6.86
N ASN A 65 2.15 -3.31 7.81
CA ASN A 65 2.04 -4.67 8.28
C ASN A 65 0.81 -4.78 9.19
N THR A 66 -0.10 -5.67 8.83
CA THR A 66 -1.23 -6.04 9.68
C THR A 66 -0.73 -6.94 10.79
N VAL A 67 -0.78 -6.46 12.04
CA VAL A 67 -0.51 -7.27 13.23
C VAL A 67 -1.83 -7.80 13.76
N ALA A 68 -1.97 -9.11 13.83
CA ALA A 68 -3.11 -9.73 14.49
C ALA A 68 -2.94 -9.58 16.01
N ILE A 69 -3.93 -8.98 16.66
CA ILE A 69 -4.00 -8.85 18.11
C ILE A 69 -5.21 -9.68 18.55
N ASP A 70 -5.03 -10.48 19.60
CA ASP A 70 -6.11 -11.27 20.17
C ASP A 70 -7.19 -10.39 20.81
N ALA A 71 -8.41 -10.94 20.90
CA ALA A 71 -9.57 -10.20 21.38
C ALA A 71 -9.47 -9.84 22.87
N ASP A 72 -8.75 -10.63 23.67
CA ASP A 72 -8.60 -10.43 25.11
C ASP A 72 -7.65 -9.26 25.41
N THR A 73 -6.55 -9.16 24.66
CA THR A 73 -5.63 -8.01 24.69
C THR A 73 -6.35 -6.73 24.26
N LEU A 74 -7.16 -6.77 23.20
CA LEU A 74 -7.98 -5.62 22.81
C LEU A 74 -8.98 -5.23 23.91
N ARG A 75 -9.57 -6.21 24.59
CA ARG A 75 -10.49 -5.97 25.71
C ARG A 75 -9.77 -5.36 26.91
N ALA A 76 -8.55 -5.77 27.20
CA ALA A 76 -7.72 -5.19 28.26
C ALA A 76 -7.32 -3.74 27.94
N LEU A 77 -7.12 -3.39 26.66
CA LEU A 77 -6.77 -2.04 26.22
C LEU A 77 -7.97 -1.06 26.17
N ARG A 78 -9.20 -1.57 26.06
CA ARG A 78 -10.44 -0.75 26.03
C ARG A 78 -10.55 0.31 27.14
N PRO A 79 -10.37 -0.01 28.44
CA PRO A 79 -10.48 1.01 29.50
C PRO A 79 -9.43 2.13 29.37
N HIS A 80 -8.22 1.80 28.92
CA HIS A 80 -7.17 2.78 28.68
C HIS A 80 -7.46 3.67 27.47
N ALA A 81 -8.10 3.11 26.44
CA ALA A 81 -8.51 3.85 25.24
C ALA A 81 -9.69 4.79 25.55
N ALA A 82 -10.67 4.29 26.31
CA ALA A 82 -11.85 5.05 26.74
C ALA A 82 -11.47 6.27 27.60
N ARG A 83 -10.53 6.10 28.55
CA ARG A 83 -10.02 7.22 29.36
C ARG A 83 -9.35 8.33 28.55
N ARG A 84 -8.87 8.02 27.34
CA ARG A 84 -8.16 8.94 26.45
C ARG A 84 -9.01 9.43 25.27
N GLY A 85 -10.25 8.93 25.13
CA GLY A 85 -11.14 9.29 24.02
C GLY A 85 -10.66 8.82 22.64
N ILE A 86 -9.79 7.81 22.56
CA ILE A 86 -9.24 7.29 21.31
C ILE A 86 -9.70 5.86 21.02
N SER A 87 -9.58 5.42 19.77
CA SER A 87 -9.86 4.03 19.42
C SER A 87 -8.80 3.09 20.02
N VAL A 88 -9.18 1.84 20.29
CA VAL A 88 -8.26 0.82 20.82
C VAL A 88 -7.09 0.57 19.86
N VAL A 89 -7.37 0.61 18.56
CA VAL A 89 -6.34 0.49 17.50
C VAL A 89 -5.38 1.67 17.52
N ALA A 90 -5.88 2.90 17.68
CA ALA A 90 -5.02 4.08 17.79
C ALA A 90 -4.19 4.05 19.08
N LEU A 91 -4.76 3.56 20.19
CA LEU A 91 -4.02 3.36 21.43
C LEU A 91 -2.88 2.35 21.25
N ALA A 92 -3.16 1.18 20.68
CA ALA A 92 -2.15 0.15 20.44
C ALA A 92 -1.02 0.67 19.54
N ARG A 93 -1.38 1.40 18.47
CA ARG A 93 -0.39 2.03 17.59
C ARG A 93 0.47 3.04 18.33
N ASN A 94 -0.13 3.94 19.11
CA ASN A 94 0.60 4.94 19.86
C ASN A 94 1.52 4.31 20.92
N LEU A 95 1.07 3.22 21.55
CA LEU A 95 1.88 2.47 22.49
C LEU A 95 3.13 1.90 21.79
N LEU A 96 2.97 1.29 20.62
CA LEU A 96 4.09 0.74 19.85
C LEU A 96 5.07 1.83 19.37
N ILE A 97 4.56 3.00 18.98
CA ILE A 97 5.39 4.15 18.60
C ILE A 97 6.22 4.61 19.80
N VAL A 98 5.59 4.84 20.96
CA VAL A 98 6.29 5.29 22.17
C VAL A 98 7.31 4.26 22.64
N LEU A 99 6.95 2.97 22.63
CA LEU A 99 7.87 1.91 23.04
C LEU A 99 9.12 1.87 22.14
N ALA A 100 8.93 2.03 20.83
CA ALA A 100 10.03 2.06 19.86
C ALA A 100 10.88 3.33 19.95
N ASP A 101 10.25 4.50 20.11
CA ASP A 101 10.95 5.79 20.16
C ASP A 101 11.77 5.97 21.45
N ASP A 102 11.22 5.54 22.61
CA ASP A 102 11.86 5.70 23.92
C ASP A 102 12.84 4.55 24.26
N ASN A 103 13.12 3.65 23.30
CA ASN A 103 13.91 2.41 23.48
C ASN A 103 13.47 1.56 24.69
N LEU A 104 12.18 1.63 25.03
CA LEU A 104 11.58 0.87 26.14
C LEU A 104 11.35 -0.60 25.76
N VAL A 105 11.57 -0.94 24.49
CA VAL A 105 11.53 -2.32 23.99
C VAL A 105 12.51 -3.20 24.76
N ASP A 106 13.76 -2.76 24.93
CA ASP A 106 14.80 -3.53 25.65
C ASP A 106 14.51 -3.65 27.16
N ALA A 107 13.73 -2.71 27.72
CA ALA A 107 13.33 -2.77 29.13
C ALA A 107 12.11 -3.68 29.37
N LEU A 108 11.28 -3.89 28.33
CA LEU A 108 10.10 -4.75 28.37
C LEU A 108 10.45 -6.19 27.95
N LEU A 109 11.31 -6.32 26.95
CA LEU A 109 11.96 -7.55 26.53
C LEU A 109 13.25 -7.65 27.35
N ASP A 110 13.14 -8.12 28.59
CA ASP A 110 14.28 -8.45 29.46
C ASP A 110 15.07 -9.66 28.91
N ASP A 111 15.56 -9.54 27.68
CA ASP A 111 16.34 -10.54 26.93
C ASP A 111 17.84 -10.25 27.12
N ASP A 112 18.31 -10.25 28.38
CA ASP A 112 19.75 -10.20 28.69
C ASP A 112 20.36 -11.60 28.87
N ALA A 113 19.83 -12.61 28.18
CA ALA A 113 20.30 -13.99 28.30
C ALA A 113 20.21 -14.80 27.00
N THR A 114 20.95 -14.41 25.95
CA THR A 114 21.91 -15.30 25.24
C THR A 114 22.52 -14.61 24.03
N ARG A 115 23.60 -13.88 24.31
CA ARG A 115 24.59 -13.44 23.32
C ARG A 115 25.28 -14.66 22.71
N ASN A 116 25.51 -14.57 21.39
CA ASN A 116 26.45 -15.37 20.61
C ASN A 116 27.64 -15.98 21.39
N GLY A 117 27.85 -17.28 21.20
CA GLY A 117 29.13 -17.98 21.43
C GLY A 117 28.98 -19.47 21.09
N GLY A 118 29.67 -20.07 20.12
CA GLY A 118 30.75 -19.57 19.29
C GLY A 118 30.86 -20.34 17.97
N ALA A 119 31.50 -19.68 17.02
CA ALA A 119 32.19 -20.34 15.92
C ALA A 119 33.45 -21.04 16.47
N ALA A 120 33.61 -22.32 16.17
CA ALA A 120 34.87 -23.04 16.11
C ALA A 120 34.71 -24.21 15.13
#